data_AF-A0A9X1ZG08-F1
#
_entry.id   AF-A0A9X1ZG08-F1
#
_cell.length_a   1.000
_cell.length_b   1.000
_cell.length_c   1.000
_cell.angle_alpha   90.00
_cell.angle_beta   90.00
_cell.angle_gamma   90.00
#
_symmetry.space_group_name_H-M   'P 1'
#
loop_
_entity.id
_entity.type
_entity.pdbx_description
1 polymer ?
#
loop_
_entity_poly.entity_id
_entity_poly.type
_entity_poly.pdbx_seq_one_letter_code
_entity_poly.pdbx_strand_id
1 'polypeptide(L)' 'MMTLLFVLFLMAMIFALKNKRTLAFYSFAIALVASIFWFSHHASDTLAILL' A
#
# COMPACT_ATOMS: atom_id res chain seq x y z
N MET A 1 -5.06 -8.49 3.57
CA MET A 1 -4.54 -7.47 2.63
C MET A 1 -4.07 -6.19 3.31
N MET A 2 -4.70 -5.68 4.37
CA MET A 2 -4.23 -4.46 5.07
C MET A 2 -2.80 -4.55 5.63
N THR A 3 -2.42 -5.68 6.24
CA THR A 3 -1.06 -5.89 6.78
C THR A 3 0.02 -5.82 5.69
N LEU A 4 -0.28 -6.29 4.48
CA LEU A 4 0.67 -6.26 3.37
C LEU A 4 0.94 -4.83 2.91
N LEU A 5 -0.11 -4.01 2.74
CA LEU A 5 0.04 -2.59 2.40
C LEU A 5 0.84 -1.85 3.46
N PHE A 6 0.54 -2.11 4.75
CA PHE A 6 1.30 -1.54 5.86
C PHE A 6 2.79 -1.89 5.79
N VAL A 7 3.13 -3.17 5.58
CA VAL A 7 4.52 -3.62 5.47
C VAL A 7 5.24 -2.99 4.27
N LEU A 8 4.56 -2.82 3.13
CA LEU A 8 5.13 -2.16 1.96
C LEU A 8 5.49 -0.69 2.25
N PHE A 9 4.61 0.05 2.92
CA PHE A 9 4.91 1.42 3.33
C PHE A 9 5.99 1.49 4.43
N LEU A 10 6.00 0.54 5.36
CA LEU A 10 7.05 0.44 6.38
C LEU A 10 8.43 0.21 5.73
N MET A 11 8.51 -0.66 4.72
CA MET A 11 9.73 -0.86 3.94
C MET A 11 10.18 0.42 3.23
N ALA A 12 9.25 1.17 2.63
CA ALA A 12 9.56 2.46 2.01
C ALA A 12 10.13 3.47 3.03
N MET A 13 9.56 3.54 4.23
CA MET A 13 10.09 4.37 5.32
C MET A 13 11.48 3.92 5.77
N ILE A 14 11.72 2.62 5.91
CA ILE A 14 13.05 2.10 6.29
C ILE A 14 14.10 2.49 5.23
N PHE A 15 13.77 2.41 3.94
CA PHE A 15 14.68 2.85 2.88
C PHE A 15 14.93 4.36 2.93
N ALA A 16 13.90 5.17 3.22
CA ALA A 16 14.03 6.61 3.40
C ALA A 16 14.96 6.95 4.57
N LEU A 17 14.78 6.29 5.72
CA LEU A 17 15.62 6.47 6.92
C LEU A 17 17.08 6.07 6.70
N LYS A 18 17.32 5.05 5.87
CA LYS A 18 18.68 4.62 5.46
C LYS A 18 19.27 5.48 4.33
N ASN A 19 18.62 6.59 3.97
CA ASN A 19 19.02 7.50 2.90
C ASN A 19 19.12 6.83 1.51
N LYS A 20 18.39 5.73 1.30
CA LYS A 20 18.30 4.99 0.02
C LYS A 20 17.17 5.57 -0.83
N ARG A 21 17.31 6.82 -1.24
CA ARG A 21 16.26 7.63 -1.90
C ARG A 21 15.57 6.90 -3.06
N THR A 22 16.33 6.33 -3.98
CA THR A 22 15.79 5.60 -5.15
C THR A 22 14.91 4.41 -4.74
N LEU A 23 15.38 3.59 -3.79
CA LEU A 23 14.63 2.44 -3.30
C LEU A 23 13.38 2.87 -2.52
N ALA A 24 13.47 3.96 -1.74
CA ALA A 24 12.33 4.52 -1.03
C ALA A 24 11.23 4.97 -2.01
N PHE A 25 11.59 5.66 -3.09
CA PHE A 25 10.62 6.08 -4.11
C PHE A 25 9.97 4.90 -4.83
N TYR A 26 10.76 3.91 -5.26
CA TYR A 26 10.19 2.75 -5.96
C TYR A 26 9.27 1.91 -5.06
N SER A 27 9.70 1.62 -3.83
CA SER A 27 8.87 0.87 -2.88
C SER A 27 7.60 1.64 -2.49
N PHE A 28 7.68 2.96 -2.32
CA PHE A 28 6.51 3.81 -2.11
C PHE A 28 5.54 3.77 -3.30
N ALA A 29 6.04 3.90 -4.54
CA ALA A 29 5.19 3.85 -5.72
C ALA A 29 4.48 2.51 -5.88
N ILE A 30 5.19 1.39 -5.63
CA ILE A 30 4.61 0.04 -5.63
C ILE A 30 3.53 -0.07 -4.55
N ALA A 31 3.81 0.41 -3.33
CA ALA A 31 2.84 0.40 -2.23
C ALA A 31 1.57 1.20 -2.57
N LEU A 32 1.73 2.35 -3.23
CA LEU A 32 0.61 3.19 -3.67
C LEU A 32 -0.24 2.50 -4.73
N VAL A 33 0.36 1.92 -5.77
CA VAL A 33 -0.38 1.18 -6.81
C VAL A 33 -1.11 -0.02 -6.22
N ALA A 34 -0.45 -0.78 -5.33
CA ALA A 34 -1.08 -1.89 -4.63
C ALA A 34 -2.26 -1.43 -3.76
N SER A 35 -2.16 -0.26 -3.13
CA SER A 35 -3.23 0.33 -2.32
C SER A 35 -4.44 0.72 -3.16
N ILE A 36 -4.20 1.34 -4.32
CA ILE A 36 -5.27 1.71 -5.27
C ILE A 36 -5.98 0.46 -5.79
N PHE A 37 -5.23 -0.57 -6.17
CA PHE A 37 -5.80 -1.85 -6.60
C PHE A 37 -6.64 -2.49 -5.49
N TRP A 38 -6.10 -2.53 -4.27
CA TRP A 38 -6.81 -3.08 -3.11
C TRP A 38 -8.12 -2.34 -2.84
N PHE A 39 -8.07 -1.00 -2.83
CA PHE A 39 -9.23 -0.15 -2.63
C PHE A 39 -10.27 -0.37 -3.72
N SER A 40 -9.87 -0.39 -4.99
CA SER A 40 -10.80 -0.65 -6.11
C SER A 40 -11.46 -2.02 -6.01
N HIS A 41 -10.71 -3.05 -5.59
CA HIS A 41 -11.24 -4.39 -5.38
C HIS A 41 -12.31 -4.39 -4.27
N HIS A 42 -12.05 -3.71 -3.14
CA HIS A 42 -12.95 -3.76 -1.97
C HIS A 42 -14.06 -2.71 -2.02
N ALA A 43 -13.92 -1.65 -2.81
CA ALA A 43 -14.97 -0.65 -3.03
C ALA A 43 -16.19 -1.23 -3.77
N SER A 44 -16.00 -2.35 -4.49
CA SER A 44 -17.08 -3.06 -5.18
C SER A 44 -17.68 -4.20 -4.36
N ASP A 45 -17.12 -4.48 -3.17
CA ASP A 45 -17.66 -5.50 -2.29
C ASP A 45 -19.00 -5.02 -1.73
N THR A 46 -20.00 -5.91 -1.76
CA THR A 46 -21.34 -5.60 -1.25
C THR A 46 -21.27 -5.32 0.25
N LEU A 47 -21.65 -4.10 0.64
CA LEU A 47 -21.76 -3.74 2.04
C LEU A 47 -22.89 -4.56 2.67
N ALA A 48 -22.56 -5.48 3.59
CA ALA A 48 -23.55 -6.31 4.29
C ALA A 48 -24.58 -5.51 5.11
N ILE A 49 -24.42 -4.18 5.24
CA ILE A 49 -25.37 -3.28 5.90
C ILE A 49 -26.58 -2.92 5.01
N LEU A 50 -26.51 -3.22 3.71
CA LEU A 50 -27.56 -2.95 2.70
C LEU A 50 -28.39 -4.20 2.35
N LEU A 51 -28.19 -5.31 3.07
CA LEU A 51 -28.93 -6.56 2.94
C LEU A 51 -29.58 -6.92 4.28
#